data_AF-A0A5N6N001-F1
#
_entry.id   AF-A0A5N6N001-F1
#
_cell.length_a   1.000
_cell.length_b   1.000
_cell.length_c   1.000
_cell.angle_alpha   90.00
_cell.angle_beta   90.00
_cell.angle_gamma   90.00
#
_symmetry.space_group_name_H-M   'P 1'
#
loop_
_entity.id
_entity.type
_entity.pdbx_description
1 polymer ?
#
loop_
_entity_poly.entity_id
_entity_poly.type
_entity_poly.pdbx_seq_one_letter_code
_entity_poly.pdbx_strand_id
1 'polypeptide(L)'
;MLRQRHEMSLAEFAVITGLYWEPETVIPLYTAGITEIDDATLRACQSLETSNNVELNFIQCLINSTQLTTPISGSVYTRANSSFSTVLQAYIRNLRFNESTTRKPALIITALDVSHVQASVLCAKEHKLLMKTRSGGHDFEGLSYVADRNFFILDLFNLRSINVSIEDETAWVQTGATLGELYYRIAEKSSTHGFPAGSCPTVGVGGHFSGAGYGNMMRKYGLTVDNIIDAEIVDVNGRLLNRESMGEELFWAITGGGGVSFGVVISYKINLVRVPASVTVFQVRRTSEQNVTDVAYRWLQVSNGFRREQHERFPELGLKPSDCQEMNWTQSVLWYYKFPAGSPDSTLLSRTPRSLVHLKRKSDYVKKPISKQGLGFIFKKMVELERPVLTFNPYGGRMAEISEFAKPFPHRAGNIAKIQYALDWNETGVEAANRYINLTRVLHDYMTPFVSKFPREAFLNYRDLDIGVNHNGKNSFLEGTVYGVKYFKVQDLESQLQDLGSQLEMERKLREELEQRIKQRLREQNEIAQEKMQKQMQEFISKFIASSNH
;
A
#
# COMPACT_ATOMS: atom_id res chain seq x y z
N MET A 1 -35.75 8.37 -3.13
CA MET A 1 -35.76 9.31 -1.99
C MET A 1 -34.32 9.57 -1.56
N LEU A 2 -33.63 10.37 -2.37
CA LEU A 2 -32.26 10.84 -2.15
C LEU A 2 -32.37 12.28 -1.63
N ARG A 3 -32.07 12.51 -0.36
CA ARG A 3 -31.66 13.81 0.20
C ARG A 3 -31.42 13.68 1.71
N GLN A 4 -30.14 13.68 2.06
CA GLN A 4 -29.49 14.24 3.25
C GLN A 4 -28.18 13.48 3.44
N ARG A 5 -27.18 13.81 2.62
CA ARG A 5 -25.78 13.60 3.00
C ARG A 5 -25.40 14.83 3.81
N HIS A 6 -25.26 14.65 5.11
CA HIS A 6 -24.63 15.67 5.94
C HIS A 6 -23.14 15.71 5.64
N GLU A 7 -22.64 16.94 5.62
CA GLU A 7 -21.29 17.35 5.31
C GLU A 7 -20.32 16.74 6.31
N MET A 8 -19.36 15.97 5.80
CA MET A 8 -18.05 15.80 6.42
C MET A 8 -17.02 16.10 5.34
N SER A 9 -16.42 17.28 5.43
CA SER A 9 -15.40 17.73 4.48
C SER A 9 -14.17 16.83 4.56
N LEU A 10 -13.57 16.53 3.41
CA LEU A 10 -12.30 15.82 3.22
C LEU A 10 -11.08 16.43 3.97
N ALA A 11 -11.25 17.52 4.71
CA ALA A 11 -10.25 18.17 5.53
C ALA A 11 -9.90 17.44 6.86
N GLU A 12 -10.68 16.42 7.27
CA GLU A 12 -10.39 15.63 8.49
C GLU A 12 -9.70 14.28 8.23
N PHE A 13 -9.45 13.89 6.97
CA PHE A 13 -8.83 12.61 6.61
C PHE A 13 -7.31 12.66 6.58
N ALA A 14 -6.76 12.98 7.75
CA ALA A 14 -5.38 13.38 7.94
C ALA A 14 -4.67 12.55 9.01
N VAL A 15 -4.88 11.23 9.09
CA VAL A 15 -4.09 10.44 10.05
C VAL A 15 -3.69 9.05 9.55
N ILE A 16 -2.37 8.81 9.60
CA ILE A 16 -1.54 7.61 9.33
C ILE A 16 -0.59 7.71 8.11
N THR A 17 -0.58 8.84 7.39
CA THR A 17 0.64 9.32 6.73
C THR A 17 1.02 10.71 7.25
N GLY A 18 1.60 10.75 8.46
CA GLY A 18 2.52 11.81 8.89
C GLY A 18 2.09 13.27 8.75
N LEU A 19 0.89 13.65 9.20
CA LEU A 19 0.50 15.05 9.31
C LEU A 19 0.79 15.58 10.72
N TYR A 20 1.82 16.41 10.86
CA TYR A 20 1.94 17.36 11.97
C TYR A 20 2.56 18.68 11.49
N TRP A 21 2.01 19.75 12.04
CA TRP A 21 2.31 21.15 11.85
C TRP A 21 3.56 21.55 12.65
N GLU A 22 4.53 22.22 12.02
CA GLU A 22 5.61 22.94 12.72
C GLU A 22 5.49 24.45 12.47
N PRO A 23 5.65 25.29 13.50
CA PRO A 23 5.75 26.74 13.34
C PRO A 23 7.14 27.16 12.86
N GLU A 24 7.14 28.22 12.06
CA GLU A 24 8.25 28.89 11.39
C GLU A 24 9.52 29.03 12.25
N THR A 25 10.66 28.51 11.76
CA THR A 25 11.99 28.99 12.16
C THR A 25 12.65 29.72 11.00
N VAL A 26 12.80 31.03 11.21
CA VAL A 26 13.56 31.98 10.41
C VAL A 26 15.03 31.56 10.39
N ILE A 27 15.63 31.45 9.20
CA ILE A 27 17.06 31.24 9.01
C ILE A 27 17.75 32.62 9.00
N PRO A 28 18.68 32.94 9.92
CA PRO A 28 19.66 33.98 9.70
C PRO A 28 20.92 33.39 9.06
N LEU A 29 21.32 33.95 7.92
CA LEU A 29 22.68 33.89 7.41
C LEU A 29 23.62 34.51 8.45
N TYR A 30 24.73 33.87 8.81
CA TYR A 30 26.02 34.53 9.07
C TYR A 30 27.21 33.55 9.07
N THR A 31 28.37 34.18 8.96
CA THR A 31 29.69 33.79 8.44
C THR A 31 30.58 32.95 9.36
N ALA A 32 31.62 32.38 8.74
CA ALA A 32 32.62 31.47 9.31
C ALA A 32 33.57 32.08 10.38
N GLY A 33 34.06 31.21 11.27
CA GLY A 33 35.20 31.44 12.17
C GLY A 33 35.50 30.24 13.10
N ILE A 34 36.55 29.48 12.75
CA ILE A 34 37.39 28.45 13.42
C ILE A 34 37.34 28.48 14.98
N THR A 35 37.23 27.40 15.79
CA THR A 35 38.02 26.14 15.98
C THR A 35 37.27 25.22 17.00
N GLU A 36 37.64 23.92 17.05
CA GLU A 36 37.29 22.88 18.05
C GLU A 36 36.05 21.99 17.80
N ILE A 37 36.34 20.67 17.78
CA ILE A 37 35.48 19.49 17.61
C ILE A 37 34.56 19.57 16.39
N ASP A 38 34.79 18.70 15.40
CA ASP A 38 33.98 18.60 14.18
C ASP A 38 32.47 18.63 14.52
N ASP A 39 31.83 19.73 14.15
CA ASP A 39 30.42 20.05 14.39
C ASP A 39 29.50 19.02 13.71
N ALA A 40 29.99 18.26 12.72
CA ALA A 40 29.29 17.10 12.17
C ALA A 40 29.36 15.88 13.11
N THR A 41 30.49 15.65 13.77
CA THR A 41 30.68 14.57 14.76
C THR A 41 29.91 14.86 16.06
N LEU A 42 29.89 16.11 16.54
CA LEU A 42 29.10 16.51 17.70
C LEU A 42 27.58 16.40 17.41
N ARG A 43 27.12 16.84 16.22
CA ARG A 43 25.73 16.64 15.77
C ARG A 43 25.39 15.16 15.56
N ALA A 44 26.33 14.34 15.08
CA ALA A 44 26.16 12.90 14.98
C ALA A 44 26.01 12.25 16.37
N CYS A 45 26.84 12.63 17.35
CA CYS A 45 26.72 12.14 18.73
C CYS A 45 25.43 12.63 19.43
N GLN A 46 25.05 13.90 19.28
CA GLN A 46 23.79 14.44 19.83
C GLN A 46 22.56 13.82 19.17
N SER A 47 22.59 13.54 17.87
CA SER A 47 21.51 12.83 17.16
C SER A 47 21.42 11.34 17.54
N LEU A 48 22.55 10.70 17.87
CA LEU A 48 22.59 9.33 18.42
C LEU A 48 22.05 9.27 19.85
N GLU A 49 22.42 10.21 20.73
CA GLU A 49 21.91 10.30 22.10
C GLU A 49 20.41 10.62 22.16
N THR A 50 19.95 11.57 21.35
CA THR A 50 18.52 11.90 21.25
C THR A 50 17.70 10.77 20.63
N SER A 51 18.22 10.07 19.61
CA SER A 51 17.58 8.87 19.04
C SER A 51 17.46 7.74 20.07
N ASN A 52 18.50 7.48 20.86
CA ASN A 52 18.46 6.48 21.93
C ASN A 52 17.44 6.84 23.01
N ASN A 53 17.31 8.13 23.35
CA ASN A 53 16.34 8.61 24.34
C ASN A 53 14.88 8.45 23.84
N VAL A 54 14.62 8.74 22.56
CA VAL A 54 13.28 8.53 21.96
C VAL A 54 12.90 7.05 21.94
N GLU A 55 13.81 6.14 21.58
CA GLU A 55 13.56 4.70 21.59
C GLU A 55 13.25 4.17 23.01
N LEU A 56 14.03 4.59 24.01
CA LEU A 56 13.81 4.19 25.41
C LEU A 56 12.48 4.73 25.96
N ASN A 57 12.16 6.00 25.71
CA ASN A 57 10.90 6.60 26.14
C ASN A 57 9.69 5.92 25.47
N PHE A 58 9.81 5.58 24.19
CA PHE A 58 8.78 4.83 23.49
C PHE A 58 8.56 3.42 24.08
N ILE A 59 9.64 2.68 24.38
CA ILE A 59 9.55 1.38 25.04
C ILE A 59 8.90 1.51 26.43
N GLN A 60 9.25 2.55 27.18
CA GLN A 60 8.65 2.82 28.48
C GLN A 60 7.16 3.14 28.38
N CYS A 61 6.76 3.93 27.37
CA CYS A 61 5.35 4.19 27.07
C CYS A 61 4.60 2.89 26.77
N LEU A 62 5.17 1.99 25.96
CA LEU A 62 4.55 0.70 25.64
C LEU A 62 4.32 -0.12 26.91
N ILE A 63 5.34 -0.28 27.74
CA ILE A 63 5.29 -1.11 28.96
C ILE A 63 4.28 -0.54 29.97
N ASN A 64 4.19 0.79 30.07
CA ASN A 64 3.30 1.47 31.01
C ASN A 64 1.90 1.77 30.43
N SER A 65 1.61 1.33 29.21
CA SER A 65 0.37 1.69 28.53
C SER A 65 -0.83 1.10 29.26
N THR A 66 -1.80 1.95 29.56
CA THR A 66 -3.08 1.56 30.20
C THR A 66 -3.97 0.71 29.29
N GLN A 67 -3.64 0.60 28.00
CA GLN A 67 -4.37 -0.26 27.06
C GLN A 67 -4.07 -1.74 27.26
N LEU A 68 -2.91 -2.10 27.83
CA LEU A 68 -2.43 -3.48 27.87
C LEU A 68 -3.35 -4.39 28.69
N THR A 69 -3.82 -5.47 28.06
CA THR A 69 -4.48 -6.60 28.72
C THR A 69 -3.49 -7.72 29.04
N THR A 70 -2.39 -7.79 28.29
CA THR A 70 -1.29 -8.76 28.48
C THR A 70 0.08 -8.08 28.46
N PRO A 71 1.13 -8.66 29.09
CA PRO A 71 2.48 -8.11 29.06
C PRO A 71 3.08 -8.02 27.66
N ILE A 72 3.56 -6.84 27.26
CA ILE A 72 4.15 -6.59 25.93
C ILE A 72 5.66 -6.85 25.85
N SER A 73 6.37 -6.90 26.98
CA SER A 73 7.84 -6.91 27.04
C SER A 73 8.49 -8.06 26.24
N GLY A 74 7.90 -9.26 26.28
CA GLY A 74 8.37 -10.42 25.50
C GLY A 74 8.12 -10.32 23.99
N SER A 75 7.38 -9.31 23.53
CA SER A 75 7.04 -9.06 22.12
C SER A 75 7.83 -7.90 21.50
N VAL A 76 8.71 -7.25 22.27
CA VAL A 76 9.54 -6.12 21.80
C VAL A 76 10.95 -6.60 21.51
N TYR A 77 11.41 -6.40 20.28
CA TYR A 77 12.74 -6.75 19.82
C TYR A 77 13.48 -5.49 19.43
N THR A 78 14.57 -5.22 20.14
CA THR A 78 15.52 -4.14 19.86
C THR A 78 16.77 -4.72 19.21
N ARG A 79 17.65 -3.86 18.69
CA ARG A 79 18.95 -4.27 18.14
C ARG A 79 19.87 -4.98 19.15
N ALA A 80 19.61 -4.85 20.45
CA ALA A 80 20.32 -5.57 21.51
C ALA A 80 19.89 -7.05 21.65
N ASN A 81 18.70 -7.41 21.16
CA ASN A 81 18.22 -8.79 21.20
C ASN A 81 18.90 -9.62 20.09
N SER A 82 19.50 -10.76 20.43
CA SER A 82 20.13 -11.68 19.45
C SER A 82 19.15 -12.20 18.38
N SER A 83 17.85 -12.24 18.70
CA SER A 83 16.76 -12.65 17.80
C SER A 83 16.30 -11.57 16.81
N PHE A 84 16.73 -10.31 16.97
CA PHE A 84 16.24 -9.18 16.18
C PHE A 84 16.38 -9.40 14.67
N SER A 85 17.55 -9.83 14.21
CA SER A 85 17.81 -10.07 12.79
C SER A 85 16.92 -11.17 12.23
N THR A 86 16.78 -12.28 12.96
CA THR A 86 15.93 -13.42 12.56
C THR A 86 14.47 -13.01 12.47
N VAL A 87 13.95 -12.25 13.44
CA VAL A 87 12.57 -11.74 13.43
C VAL A 87 12.33 -10.76 12.28
N LEU A 88 13.30 -9.88 12.01
CA LEU A 88 13.21 -8.96 10.88
C LEU A 88 13.15 -9.70 9.54
N GLN A 89 14.07 -10.65 9.33
CA GLN A 89 14.24 -11.35 8.05
C GLN A 89 13.15 -12.39 7.76
N ALA A 90 12.49 -12.93 8.79
CA ALA A 90 11.47 -13.98 8.64
C ALA A 90 10.36 -13.64 7.63
N TYR A 91 10.01 -12.35 7.50
CA TYR A 91 8.97 -11.83 6.60
C TYR A 91 9.47 -10.77 5.62
N ILE A 92 10.76 -10.76 5.28
CA ILE A 92 11.21 -10.04 4.08
C ILE A 92 10.95 -10.96 2.87
N ARG A 93 10.24 -10.44 1.86
CA ARG A 93 9.87 -11.21 0.65
C ARG A 93 10.47 -10.66 -0.64
N ASN A 94 11.13 -9.51 -0.57
CA ASN A 94 11.91 -8.96 -1.67
C ASN A 94 13.32 -8.62 -1.15
N LEU A 95 14.33 -9.37 -1.63
CA LEU A 95 15.72 -9.25 -1.17
C LEU A 95 16.36 -7.90 -1.50
N ARG A 96 15.79 -7.13 -2.45
CA ARG A 96 16.21 -5.74 -2.73
C ARG A 96 16.21 -4.85 -1.47
N PHE A 97 15.43 -5.24 -0.47
CA PHE A 97 15.26 -4.52 0.79
C PHE A 97 15.87 -5.26 2.00
N ASN A 98 16.72 -6.27 1.75
CA ASN A 98 17.49 -6.96 2.78
C ASN A 98 19.00 -6.71 2.64
N GLU A 99 19.37 -5.59 2.01
CA GLU A 99 20.78 -5.24 1.81
C GLU A 99 21.37 -4.56 3.05
N SER A 100 22.69 -4.57 3.18
CA SER A 100 23.41 -3.89 4.28
C SER A 100 23.13 -2.39 4.32
N THR A 101 22.94 -1.78 3.14
CA THR A 101 22.61 -0.35 2.97
C THR A 101 21.14 -0.02 3.26
N THR A 102 20.27 -1.02 3.36
CA THR A 102 18.85 -0.77 3.66
C THR A 102 18.70 -0.37 5.13
N ARG A 103 18.09 0.79 5.41
CA ARG A 103 17.81 1.23 6.79
C ARG A 103 16.97 0.18 7.52
N LYS A 104 17.41 -0.19 8.72
CA LYS A 104 16.74 -1.16 9.61
C LYS A 104 15.84 -0.41 10.61
N PRO A 105 14.74 -1.02 11.09
CA PRO A 105 13.91 -0.40 12.11
C PRO A 105 14.67 -0.23 13.43
N ALA A 106 14.26 0.73 14.24
CA ALA A 106 14.75 0.90 15.62
C ALA A 106 14.42 -0.33 16.47
N LEU A 107 13.18 -0.79 16.38
CA LEU A 107 12.65 -1.95 17.09
C LEU A 107 11.52 -2.63 16.29
N ILE A 108 11.15 -3.84 16.71
CA ILE A 108 10.05 -4.62 16.15
C ILE A 108 9.13 -5.05 17.29
N ILE A 109 7.83 -4.87 17.11
CA ILE A 109 6.79 -5.32 18.05
C ILE A 109 6.02 -6.44 17.37
N THR A 110 6.06 -7.67 17.89
CA THR A 110 5.28 -8.79 17.35
C THR A 110 3.99 -8.94 18.15
N ALA A 111 2.93 -8.23 17.75
CA ALA A 111 1.68 -8.14 18.51
C ALA A 111 1.09 -9.53 18.80
N LEU A 112 0.81 -9.82 20.07
CA LEU A 112 0.17 -11.06 20.53
C LEU A 112 -1.31 -10.85 20.89
N ASP A 113 -1.68 -9.62 21.21
CA ASP A 113 -3.02 -9.19 21.55
C ASP A 113 -3.36 -7.87 20.85
N VAL A 114 -4.64 -7.56 20.69
CA VAL A 114 -5.11 -6.29 20.12
C VAL A 114 -4.64 -5.10 20.98
N SER A 115 -4.53 -5.28 22.30
CA SER A 115 -4.00 -4.25 23.21
C SER A 115 -2.57 -3.85 22.88
N HIS A 116 -1.74 -4.76 22.34
CA HIS A 116 -0.39 -4.43 21.90
C HIS A 116 -0.43 -3.48 20.69
N VAL A 117 -1.41 -3.66 19.80
CA VAL A 117 -1.64 -2.77 18.66
C VAL A 117 -2.10 -1.39 19.15
N GLN A 118 -3.09 -1.34 20.04
CA GLN A 118 -3.60 -0.09 20.60
C GLN A 118 -2.49 0.71 21.31
N ALA A 119 -1.72 0.06 22.18
CA ALA A 119 -0.56 0.67 22.85
C ALA A 119 0.48 1.18 21.84
N SER A 120 0.78 0.39 20.80
CA SER A 120 1.73 0.78 19.74
C SER A 120 1.29 2.02 18.98
N VAL A 121 0.00 2.13 18.64
CA VAL A 121 -0.56 3.30 17.95
C VAL A 121 -0.48 4.55 18.82
N LEU A 122 -0.89 4.45 20.08
CA LEU A 122 -0.89 5.58 21.01
C LEU A 122 0.52 6.09 21.31
N CYS A 123 1.45 5.18 21.66
CA CYS A 123 2.83 5.55 21.92
C CYS A 123 3.54 6.08 20.67
N ALA A 124 3.21 5.57 19.47
CA ALA A 124 3.78 6.09 18.23
C ALA A 124 3.35 7.53 17.98
N LYS A 125 2.08 7.85 18.28
CA LYS A 125 1.52 9.20 18.19
C LYS A 125 2.20 10.14 19.19
N GLU A 126 2.35 9.73 20.44
CA GLU A 126 2.98 10.50 21.51
C GLU A 126 4.46 10.82 21.21
N HIS A 127 5.23 9.82 20.79
CA HIS A 127 6.66 9.94 20.54
C HIS A 127 7.02 10.30 19.10
N LYS A 128 6.03 10.58 18.24
CA LYS A 128 6.20 10.93 16.82
C LYS A 128 7.05 9.92 16.04
N LEU A 129 6.99 8.64 16.42
CA LEU A 129 7.77 7.57 15.78
C LEU A 129 6.99 6.97 14.61
N LEU A 130 7.62 6.83 13.45
CA LEU A 130 6.97 6.26 12.28
C LEU A 130 6.71 4.75 12.50
N MET A 131 5.45 4.36 12.42
CA MET A 131 5.05 2.94 12.45
C MET A 131 4.97 2.36 11.04
N LYS A 132 5.47 1.14 10.88
CA LYS A 132 5.23 0.31 9.69
C LYS A 132 4.54 -0.98 10.08
N THR A 133 3.31 -1.19 9.61
CA THR A 133 2.58 -2.43 9.87
C THR A 133 3.00 -3.52 8.89
N ARG A 134 3.32 -4.71 9.40
CA ARG A 134 3.66 -5.89 8.60
C ARG A 134 2.73 -7.05 8.91
N SER A 135 2.31 -7.73 7.85
CA SER A 135 1.55 -8.99 7.89
C SER A 135 2.43 -10.09 7.26
N GLY A 136 2.20 -10.45 6.00
CA GLY A 136 3.02 -11.45 5.28
C GLY A 136 4.29 -10.90 4.62
N GLY A 137 4.49 -9.58 4.62
CA GLY A 137 5.71 -8.92 4.12
C GLY A 137 5.92 -8.95 2.60
N HIS A 138 4.86 -9.09 1.81
CA HIS A 138 4.88 -9.17 0.34
C HIS A 138 4.83 -7.80 -0.38
N ASP A 139 5.06 -6.69 0.32
CA ASP A 139 5.09 -5.37 -0.33
C ASP A 139 6.25 -5.31 -1.34
N PHE A 140 5.92 -5.06 -2.61
CA PHE A 140 6.90 -5.10 -3.71
C PHE A 140 7.96 -4.00 -3.63
N GLU A 141 7.70 -2.96 -2.84
CA GLU A 141 8.59 -1.83 -2.58
C GLU A 141 9.05 -1.80 -1.11
N GLY A 142 8.86 -2.91 -0.38
CA GLY A 142 9.34 -3.07 0.99
C GLY A 142 8.69 -2.14 2.02
N LEU A 143 7.61 -1.43 1.67
CA LEU A 143 7.09 -0.33 2.49
C LEU A 143 6.51 -0.77 3.85
N SER A 144 6.29 -2.07 4.05
CA SER A 144 5.90 -2.64 5.36
C SER A 144 7.08 -2.86 6.32
N TYR A 145 8.33 -2.71 5.87
CA TYR A 145 9.52 -2.96 6.69
C TYR A 145 10.74 -2.08 6.34
N VAL A 146 10.58 -1.10 5.46
CA VAL A 146 11.60 -0.09 5.13
C VAL A 146 10.97 1.31 5.22
N ALA A 147 11.76 2.26 5.71
CA ALA A 147 11.49 3.70 5.65
C ALA A 147 12.79 4.48 5.44
N ASP A 148 12.67 5.73 5.01
CA ASP A 148 13.76 6.68 4.83
C ASP A 148 14.19 7.37 6.15
N ARG A 149 13.30 7.40 7.15
CA ARG A 149 13.50 7.99 8.47
C ARG A 149 13.40 6.98 9.61
N ASN A 150 13.62 7.40 10.86
CA ASN A 150 13.52 6.51 12.02
C ASN A 150 12.10 5.93 12.14
N PHE A 151 12.00 4.62 12.38
CA PHE A 151 10.74 3.88 12.35
C PHE A 151 10.81 2.59 13.16
N PHE A 152 9.65 2.05 13.52
CA PHE A 152 9.52 0.70 14.07
C PHE A 152 8.55 -0.13 13.22
N ILE A 153 8.66 -1.46 13.34
CA ILE A 153 7.72 -2.38 12.72
C ILE A 153 6.73 -2.86 13.77
N LEU A 154 5.44 -2.74 13.48
CA LEU A 154 4.37 -3.47 14.15
C LEU A 154 4.03 -4.71 13.31
N ASP A 155 4.51 -5.87 13.75
CA ASP A 155 4.33 -7.13 13.04
C ASP A 155 3.15 -7.91 13.61
N LEU A 156 2.21 -8.25 12.74
CA LEU A 156 0.94 -8.86 13.10
C LEU A 156 0.95 -10.39 12.95
N PHE A 157 2.07 -11.01 12.57
CA PHE A 157 2.09 -12.44 12.20
C PHE A 157 1.56 -13.41 13.27
N ASN A 158 1.49 -13.01 14.55
CA ASN A 158 0.90 -13.81 15.62
C ASN A 158 -0.63 -13.65 15.74
N LEU A 159 -1.19 -12.53 15.30
CA LEU A 159 -2.64 -12.31 15.17
C LEU A 159 -3.14 -12.98 13.88
N ARG A 160 -3.30 -14.30 13.93
CA ARG A 160 -3.59 -15.15 12.76
C ARG A 160 -4.70 -16.17 12.98
N SER A 161 -5.60 -15.95 13.94
CA SER A 161 -6.75 -16.83 14.13
C SER A 161 -7.65 -16.82 12.91
N ILE A 162 -8.17 -18.00 12.55
CA ILE A 162 -9.13 -18.18 11.47
C ILE A 162 -10.28 -19.02 12.01
N ASN A 163 -11.47 -18.42 12.09
CA ASN A 163 -12.68 -19.10 12.53
C ASN A 163 -13.65 -19.23 11.35
N VAL A 164 -13.95 -20.46 10.94
CA VAL A 164 -14.75 -20.79 9.75
C VAL A 164 -16.10 -21.35 10.19
N SER A 165 -17.18 -20.72 9.78
CA SER A 165 -18.56 -21.20 9.91
C SER A 165 -19.09 -21.65 8.55
N ILE A 166 -19.28 -22.96 8.38
CA ILE A 166 -19.88 -23.52 7.16
C ILE A 166 -21.40 -23.33 7.14
N GLU A 167 -22.03 -23.28 8.31
CA GLU A 167 -23.46 -23.01 8.44
C GLU A 167 -23.80 -21.60 7.95
N ASP A 168 -23.00 -20.60 8.35
CA ASP A 168 -23.19 -19.21 7.92
C ASP A 168 -22.52 -18.90 6.58
N GLU A 169 -21.74 -19.83 6.03
CA GLU A 169 -20.83 -19.59 4.90
C GLU A 169 -19.92 -18.38 5.10
N THR A 170 -19.41 -18.16 6.32
CA THR A 170 -18.51 -17.05 6.64
C THR A 170 -17.24 -17.48 7.36
N ALA A 171 -16.25 -16.60 7.38
CA ALA A 171 -15.10 -16.75 8.25
C ALA A 171 -14.61 -15.42 8.82
N TRP A 172 -14.17 -15.42 10.07
CA TRP A 172 -13.34 -14.36 10.64
C TRP A 172 -11.87 -14.72 10.46
N VAL A 173 -11.09 -13.79 9.92
CA VAL A 173 -9.69 -14.00 9.56
C VAL A 173 -8.85 -12.84 10.08
N GLN A 174 -7.97 -13.09 11.05
CA GLN A 174 -7.04 -12.07 11.50
C GLN A 174 -5.97 -11.75 10.45
N THR A 175 -5.51 -10.50 10.39
CA THR A 175 -4.69 -9.98 9.30
C THR A 175 -3.26 -10.52 9.26
N GLY A 176 -2.77 -11.13 10.34
CA GLY A 176 -1.49 -11.84 10.39
C GLY A 176 -1.50 -13.24 9.78
N ALA A 177 -2.67 -13.77 9.45
CA ALA A 177 -2.81 -15.04 8.73
C ALA A 177 -2.29 -14.91 7.28
N THR A 178 -1.88 -16.03 6.69
CA THR A 178 -1.55 -16.12 5.26
C THR A 178 -2.72 -16.68 4.45
N LEU A 179 -2.70 -16.46 3.14
CA LEU A 179 -3.72 -17.04 2.25
C LEU A 179 -3.71 -18.57 2.28
N GLY A 180 -2.53 -19.20 2.40
CA GLY A 180 -2.41 -20.64 2.54
C GLY A 180 -3.06 -21.17 3.82
N GLU A 181 -2.84 -20.51 4.95
CA GLU A 181 -3.53 -20.84 6.21
C GLU A 181 -5.05 -20.72 6.06
N LEU A 182 -5.54 -19.65 5.41
CA LEU A 182 -6.97 -19.47 5.13
C LEU A 182 -7.55 -20.60 4.28
N TYR A 183 -6.91 -20.91 3.15
CA TYR A 183 -7.39 -21.95 2.24
C TYR A 183 -7.43 -23.32 2.92
N TYR A 184 -6.38 -23.64 3.68
CA TYR A 184 -6.32 -24.89 4.43
C TYR A 184 -7.45 -24.99 5.46
N ARG A 185 -7.69 -23.94 6.25
CA ARG A 185 -8.74 -23.94 7.29
C ARG A 185 -10.15 -24.03 6.72
N ILE A 186 -10.40 -23.46 5.55
CA ILE A 186 -11.69 -23.63 4.85
C ILE A 186 -11.84 -25.09 4.40
N ALA A 187 -10.82 -25.66 3.75
CA ALA A 187 -10.86 -27.02 3.22
C ALA A 187 -10.96 -28.09 4.31
N GLU A 188 -10.38 -27.84 5.48
CA GLU A 188 -10.51 -28.68 6.69
C GLU A 188 -11.98 -28.79 7.15
N LYS A 189 -12.78 -27.75 6.92
CA LYS A 189 -14.21 -27.73 7.28
C LYS A 189 -15.13 -28.19 6.14
N SER A 190 -14.74 -27.98 4.89
CA SER A 190 -15.56 -28.34 3.73
C SER A 190 -14.75 -28.43 2.43
N SER A 191 -14.93 -29.53 1.69
CA SER A 191 -14.35 -29.75 0.35
C SER A 191 -15.03 -28.95 -0.78
N THR A 192 -16.17 -28.31 -0.50
CA THR A 192 -16.95 -27.54 -1.50
C THR A 192 -17.05 -26.05 -1.18
N HIS A 193 -16.16 -25.55 -0.32
CA HIS A 193 -16.02 -24.12 -0.02
C HIS A 193 -14.60 -23.65 -0.35
N GLY A 194 -14.48 -22.40 -0.75
CA GLY A 194 -13.21 -21.73 -0.99
C GLY A 194 -13.35 -20.23 -0.80
N PHE A 195 -12.31 -19.47 -1.16
CA PHE A 195 -12.32 -18.02 -1.05
C PHE A 195 -11.54 -17.36 -2.22
N PRO A 196 -12.10 -16.35 -2.92
CA PRO A 196 -11.48 -15.76 -4.11
C PRO A 196 -10.36 -14.77 -3.76
N ALA A 197 -9.17 -15.31 -3.51
CA ALA A 197 -7.95 -14.53 -3.24
C ALA A 197 -6.76 -14.98 -4.13
N GLY A 198 -5.56 -14.48 -3.85
CA GLY A 198 -4.34 -14.73 -4.62
C GLY A 198 -3.80 -16.16 -4.56
N SER A 199 -3.01 -16.56 -5.56
CA SER A 199 -2.46 -17.92 -5.64
C SER A 199 -1.24 -18.16 -4.73
N CYS A 200 -0.50 -17.11 -4.34
CA CYS A 200 0.70 -17.21 -3.53
C CYS A 200 0.36 -17.51 -2.05
N PRO A 201 0.66 -18.70 -1.49
CA PRO A 201 0.17 -19.08 -0.17
C PRO A 201 0.75 -18.25 0.98
N THR A 202 1.98 -17.75 0.84
CA THR A 202 2.67 -16.99 1.90
C THR A 202 2.31 -15.51 1.96
N VAL A 203 1.43 -15.04 1.07
CA VAL A 203 0.92 -13.67 1.11
C VAL A 203 0.04 -13.51 2.34
N GLY A 204 0.25 -12.42 3.09
CA GLY A 204 -0.52 -12.12 4.29
C GLY A 204 -1.87 -11.49 3.97
N VAL A 205 -2.89 -11.85 4.75
CA VAL A 205 -4.28 -11.39 4.61
C VAL A 205 -4.37 -9.87 4.70
N GLY A 206 -3.70 -9.23 5.68
CA GLY A 206 -3.81 -7.79 5.91
C GLY A 206 -3.51 -6.92 4.68
N GLY A 207 -2.35 -7.14 4.05
CA GLY A 207 -1.99 -6.43 2.83
C GLY A 207 -2.85 -6.84 1.64
N HIS A 208 -3.09 -8.15 1.47
CA HIS A 208 -3.83 -8.66 0.32
C HIS A 208 -5.26 -8.17 0.26
N PHE A 209 -5.99 -8.28 1.37
CA PHE A 209 -7.40 -7.92 1.48
C PHE A 209 -7.58 -6.42 1.34
N SER A 210 -6.73 -5.64 2.01
CA SER A 210 -6.90 -4.20 2.00
C SER A 210 -6.57 -3.52 0.67
N GLY A 211 -5.75 -4.15 -0.18
CA GLY A 211 -5.43 -3.68 -1.54
C GLY A 211 -6.20 -4.40 -2.66
N ALA A 212 -7.44 -4.81 -2.39
CA ALA A 212 -8.39 -5.47 -3.29
C ALA A 212 -8.26 -6.99 -3.41
N GLY A 213 -7.07 -7.51 -3.74
CA GLY A 213 -6.79 -8.96 -3.81
C GLY A 213 -7.48 -9.69 -4.97
N TYR A 214 -6.71 -10.31 -5.87
CA TYR A 214 -7.25 -11.04 -7.03
C TYR A 214 -6.61 -12.42 -7.15
N GLY A 215 -7.30 -13.34 -7.84
CA GLY A 215 -6.74 -14.62 -8.23
C GLY A 215 -7.62 -15.36 -9.24
N ASN A 216 -7.46 -16.68 -9.32
CA ASN A 216 -8.02 -17.50 -10.39
C ASN A 216 -9.55 -17.54 -10.42
N MET A 217 -10.20 -17.19 -9.31
CA MET A 217 -11.66 -17.19 -9.18
C MET A 217 -12.32 -15.84 -9.47
N MET A 218 -11.54 -14.79 -9.81
CA MET A 218 -12.08 -13.43 -9.89
C MET A 218 -13.18 -13.22 -10.93
N ARG A 219 -13.13 -13.95 -12.05
CA ARG A 219 -14.15 -13.87 -13.10
C ARG A 219 -15.48 -14.51 -12.70
N LYS A 220 -15.50 -15.33 -11.63
CA LYS A 220 -16.71 -15.99 -11.12
C LYS A 220 -17.26 -15.30 -9.87
N TYR A 221 -16.38 -14.88 -8.95
CA TYR A 221 -16.78 -14.36 -7.63
C TYR A 221 -16.34 -12.92 -7.34
N GLY A 222 -15.66 -12.26 -8.27
CA GLY A 222 -15.04 -10.95 -8.02
C GLY A 222 -13.75 -11.06 -7.22
N LEU A 223 -13.29 -9.94 -6.69
CA LEU A 223 -12.09 -9.83 -5.88
C LEU A 223 -12.31 -10.30 -4.44
N THR A 224 -11.22 -10.41 -3.69
CA THR A 224 -11.25 -10.64 -2.24
C THR A 224 -12.17 -9.63 -1.56
N VAL A 225 -12.01 -8.34 -1.88
CA VAL A 225 -12.80 -7.26 -1.26
C VAL A 225 -14.29 -7.27 -1.57
N ASP A 226 -14.69 -7.89 -2.68
CA ASP A 226 -16.09 -8.02 -3.05
C ASP A 226 -16.82 -9.05 -2.17
N ASN A 227 -16.07 -9.80 -1.35
CA ASN A 227 -16.56 -10.84 -0.46
C ASN A 227 -16.27 -10.53 1.02
N ILE A 228 -15.86 -9.29 1.35
CA ILE A 228 -15.70 -8.82 2.75
C ILE A 228 -17.00 -8.17 3.22
N ILE A 229 -17.49 -8.61 4.39
CA ILE A 229 -18.77 -8.16 4.97
C ILE A 229 -18.61 -7.37 6.28
N ASP A 230 -17.48 -7.53 6.97
CA ASP A 230 -17.14 -6.82 8.21
C ASP A 230 -15.61 -6.75 8.38
N ALA A 231 -15.12 -5.92 9.28
CA ALA A 231 -13.71 -5.82 9.64
C ALA A 231 -13.57 -5.25 11.05
N GLU A 232 -12.46 -5.55 11.71
CA GLU A 232 -12.04 -4.88 12.93
C GLU A 232 -10.77 -4.06 12.67
N ILE A 233 -10.73 -2.81 13.12
CA ILE A 233 -9.61 -1.89 12.92
C ILE A 233 -9.28 -1.13 14.19
N VAL A 234 -7.99 -0.91 14.44
CA VAL A 234 -7.52 0.07 15.43
C VAL A 234 -7.24 1.40 14.72
N ASP A 235 -7.99 2.44 15.11
CA ASP A 235 -7.82 3.79 14.59
C ASP A 235 -6.66 4.54 15.27
N VAL A 236 -6.39 5.78 14.86
CA VAL A 236 -5.29 6.57 15.43
C VAL A 236 -5.49 6.99 16.89
N ASN A 237 -6.71 6.88 17.42
CA ASN A 237 -6.99 7.14 18.82
C ASN A 237 -6.92 5.84 19.64
N GLY A 238 -6.42 4.75 19.05
CA GLY A 238 -6.29 3.46 19.71
C GLY A 238 -7.62 2.75 19.94
N ARG A 239 -8.71 3.17 19.29
CA ARG A 239 -10.02 2.54 19.46
C ARG A 239 -10.15 1.34 18.52
N LEU A 240 -10.61 0.21 19.06
CA LEU A 240 -11.01 -0.95 18.25
C LEU A 240 -12.43 -0.73 17.73
N LEU A 241 -12.58 -0.70 16.41
CA LEU A 241 -13.84 -0.44 15.73
C LEU A 241 -14.20 -1.63 14.83
N ASN A 242 -15.46 -2.06 14.87
CA ASN A 242 -16.08 -2.95 13.89
C ASN A 242 -16.72 -2.13 12.75
N ARG A 243 -17.36 -2.78 11.75
CA ARG A 243 -18.00 -2.05 10.64
C ARG A 243 -19.01 -1.00 11.10
N GLU A 244 -19.85 -1.34 12.08
CA GLU A 244 -20.88 -0.43 12.61
C GLU A 244 -20.25 0.82 13.22
N SER A 245 -19.26 0.65 14.11
CA SER A 245 -18.62 1.74 14.84
C SER A 245 -17.59 2.53 14.00
N MET A 246 -17.02 1.92 12.95
CA MET A 246 -16.12 2.62 12.02
C MET A 246 -16.88 3.40 10.94
N GLY A 247 -18.14 3.04 10.68
CA GLY A 247 -18.96 3.62 9.62
C GLY A 247 -18.62 3.09 8.23
N GLU A 248 -19.57 3.28 7.29
CA GLU A 248 -19.47 2.71 5.94
C GLU A 248 -18.33 3.32 5.10
N GLU A 249 -17.97 4.58 5.33
CA GLU A 249 -16.92 5.26 4.57
C GLU A 249 -15.54 4.65 4.86
N LEU A 250 -15.21 4.47 6.14
CA LEU A 250 -13.95 3.84 6.55
C LEU A 250 -13.95 2.35 6.17
N PHE A 251 -15.07 1.64 6.32
CA PHE A 251 -15.19 0.26 5.88
C PHE A 251 -14.97 0.12 4.36
N TRP A 252 -15.54 1.02 3.56
CA TRP A 252 -15.29 1.08 2.12
C TRP A 252 -13.81 1.34 1.83
N ALA A 253 -13.19 2.31 2.52
CA ALA A 253 -11.80 2.70 2.29
C ALA A 253 -10.80 1.55 2.55
N ILE A 254 -10.97 0.79 3.64
CA ILE A 254 -10.07 -0.32 3.98
C ILE A 254 -10.30 -1.58 3.16
N THR A 255 -11.37 -1.64 2.37
CA THR A 255 -11.69 -2.76 1.48
C THR A 255 -11.31 -2.47 0.03
N GLY A 256 -10.09 -1.94 -0.18
CA GLY A 256 -9.50 -1.74 -1.51
C GLY A 256 -8.49 -0.60 -1.60
N GLY A 257 -8.52 0.36 -0.66
CA GLY A 257 -7.69 1.57 -0.66
C GLY A 257 -6.29 1.40 -0.05
N GLY A 258 -5.98 0.22 0.49
CA GLY A 258 -4.76 -0.04 1.25
C GLY A 258 -4.91 0.34 2.72
N GLY A 259 -5.05 -0.66 3.58
CA GLY A 259 -5.49 -0.46 4.98
C GLY A 259 -4.47 0.32 5.82
N VAL A 260 -3.19 0.26 5.44
CA VAL A 260 -2.11 0.99 6.09
C VAL A 260 -2.29 2.52 6.04
N SER A 261 -3.12 3.04 5.13
CA SER A 261 -3.42 4.48 5.06
C SER A 261 -4.45 4.94 6.09
N PHE A 262 -5.20 4.02 6.71
CA PHE A 262 -6.40 4.34 7.50
C PHE A 262 -6.37 3.81 8.94
N GLY A 263 -5.49 2.86 9.26
CA GLY A 263 -5.45 2.23 10.58
C GLY A 263 -4.66 0.94 10.59
N VAL A 264 -4.73 0.22 11.70
CA VAL A 264 -4.23 -1.15 11.81
C VAL A 264 -5.41 -2.09 11.78
N VAL A 265 -5.69 -2.68 10.62
CA VAL A 265 -6.77 -3.66 10.49
C VAL A 265 -6.37 -4.94 11.22
N ILE A 266 -7.20 -5.39 12.15
CA ILE A 266 -6.98 -6.57 13.01
C ILE A 266 -7.54 -7.82 12.34
N SER A 267 -8.76 -7.74 11.80
CA SER A 267 -9.44 -8.90 11.23
C SER A 267 -10.44 -8.48 10.15
N TYR A 268 -10.80 -9.44 9.29
CA TYR A 268 -11.88 -9.31 8.31
C TYR A 268 -12.88 -10.44 8.51
N LYS A 269 -14.17 -10.13 8.37
CA LYS A 269 -15.22 -11.12 8.16
C LYS A 269 -15.50 -11.26 6.67
N ILE A 270 -15.45 -12.49 6.17
CA ILE A 270 -15.62 -12.80 4.75
C ILE A 270 -16.78 -13.75 4.51
N ASN A 271 -17.38 -13.62 3.33
CA ASN A 271 -18.23 -14.66 2.75
C ASN A 271 -17.33 -15.71 2.08
N LEU A 272 -17.59 -16.97 2.40
CA LEU A 272 -17.05 -18.10 1.66
C LEU A 272 -17.81 -18.26 0.35
N VAL A 273 -17.19 -18.89 -0.64
CA VAL A 273 -17.83 -19.18 -1.92
C VAL A 273 -17.86 -20.68 -2.15
N ARG A 274 -18.94 -21.16 -2.78
CA ARG A 274 -19.04 -22.57 -3.17
C ARG A 274 -18.05 -22.89 -4.29
N VAL A 275 -17.34 -23.99 -4.17
CA VAL A 275 -16.50 -24.54 -5.24
C VAL A 275 -16.95 -25.97 -5.54
N PRO A 276 -16.89 -26.44 -6.80
CA PRO A 276 -17.21 -27.83 -7.10
C PRO A 276 -16.21 -28.77 -6.41
N ALA A 277 -16.64 -29.99 -6.11
CA ALA A 277 -15.79 -31.01 -5.48
C ALA A 277 -14.56 -31.35 -6.33
N SER A 278 -14.68 -31.24 -7.65
CA SER A 278 -13.59 -31.37 -8.62
C SER A 278 -13.50 -30.12 -9.50
N VAL A 279 -12.29 -29.63 -9.71
CA VAL A 279 -11.92 -28.57 -10.65
C VAL A 279 -10.90 -29.11 -11.65
N THR A 280 -10.87 -28.55 -12.85
CA THR A 280 -9.91 -28.92 -13.89
C THR A 280 -8.89 -27.79 -14.09
N VAL A 281 -7.61 -28.13 -14.07
CA VAL A 281 -6.51 -27.22 -14.45
C VAL A 281 -5.79 -27.75 -15.69
N PHE A 282 -5.14 -26.87 -16.43
CA PHE A 282 -4.32 -27.25 -17.59
C PHE A 282 -3.18 -26.26 -17.81
N GLN A 283 -2.09 -26.73 -18.42
CA GLN A 283 -0.99 -25.88 -18.89
C GLN A 283 -0.57 -26.30 -20.29
N VAL A 284 -0.73 -25.40 -21.26
CA VAL A 284 -0.25 -25.60 -22.64
C VAL A 284 0.92 -24.65 -22.90
N ARG A 285 2.03 -25.18 -23.40
CA ARG A 285 3.21 -24.39 -23.81
C ARG A 285 3.22 -24.20 -25.32
N ARG A 286 3.56 -22.99 -25.75
CA ARG A 286 3.71 -22.60 -27.16
C ARG A 286 4.97 -21.78 -27.34
N THR A 287 5.74 -22.07 -28.39
CA THR A 287 6.94 -21.32 -28.79
C THR A 287 6.67 -20.43 -30.00
N SER A 288 7.67 -19.63 -30.40
CA SER A 288 7.64 -18.82 -31.63
C SER A 288 7.34 -19.65 -32.88
N GLU A 289 7.90 -20.85 -32.96
CA GLU A 289 7.74 -21.78 -34.09
C GLU A 289 6.36 -22.45 -34.08
N GLN A 290 5.64 -22.36 -32.97
CA GLN A 290 4.32 -22.98 -32.76
C GLN A 290 3.20 -21.92 -32.74
N ASN A 291 3.34 -20.87 -33.55
CA ASN A 291 2.34 -19.82 -33.75
C ASN A 291 1.84 -19.14 -32.46
N VAL A 292 2.72 -18.93 -31.46
CA VAL A 292 2.35 -18.30 -30.17
C VAL A 292 1.65 -16.93 -30.34
N THR A 293 2.00 -16.17 -31.39
CA THR A 293 1.36 -14.88 -31.72
C THR A 293 -0.10 -15.04 -32.09
N ASP A 294 -0.47 -16.09 -32.82
CA ASP A 294 -1.87 -16.38 -33.15
C ASP A 294 -2.67 -16.80 -31.92
N VAL A 295 -2.07 -17.65 -31.09
CA VAL A 295 -2.66 -18.08 -29.83
C VAL A 295 -2.92 -16.89 -28.92
N ALA A 296 -1.92 -16.01 -28.73
CA ALA A 296 -2.04 -14.82 -27.89
C ALA A 296 -3.07 -13.82 -28.45
N TYR A 297 -3.08 -13.61 -29.77
CA TYR A 297 -4.05 -12.74 -30.42
C TYR A 297 -5.48 -13.25 -30.23
N ARG A 298 -5.71 -14.54 -30.45
CA ARG A 298 -7.01 -15.15 -30.23
C ARG A 298 -7.43 -15.10 -28.77
N TRP A 299 -6.51 -15.35 -27.82
CA TRP A 299 -6.78 -15.24 -26.40
C TRP A 299 -7.32 -13.85 -26.01
N LEU A 300 -6.74 -12.77 -26.55
CA LEU A 300 -7.23 -11.40 -26.31
C LEU A 300 -8.64 -11.15 -26.86
N GLN A 301 -9.05 -11.86 -27.90
CA GLN A 301 -10.39 -11.73 -28.49
C GLN A 301 -11.46 -12.46 -27.66
N VAL A 302 -11.12 -13.61 -27.06
CA VAL A 302 -12.11 -14.51 -26.44
C VAL A 302 -12.12 -14.49 -24.90
N SER A 303 -11.05 -13.99 -24.27
CA SER A 303 -10.87 -14.05 -22.80
C SER A 303 -11.94 -13.30 -21.99
N ASN A 304 -12.49 -12.21 -22.50
CA ASN A 304 -13.52 -11.42 -21.81
C ASN A 304 -14.92 -12.10 -21.82
N GLY A 305 -15.21 -12.94 -22.83
CA GLY A 305 -16.55 -13.50 -23.10
C GLY A 305 -16.76 -14.98 -22.73
N PHE A 306 -15.93 -15.54 -21.86
CA PHE A 306 -15.90 -16.98 -21.52
C PHE A 306 -17.25 -17.49 -20.96
N ARG A 307 -18.03 -18.23 -21.76
CA ARG A 307 -19.20 -19.06 -21.35
C ARG A 307 -18.90 -20.55 -21.59
N ARG A 308 -19.75 -21.45 -21.06
CA ARG A 308 -19.52 -22.90 -20.82
C ARG A 308 -19.09 -23.78 -22.02
N GLU A 309 -19.15 -23.32 -23.26
CA GLU A 309 -18.90 -24.15 -24.46
C GLU A 309 -17.48 -23.95 -25.02
N GLN A 310 -16.49 -24.61 -24.40
CA GLN A 310 -15.08 -24.18 -24.46
C GLN A 310 -14.10 -24.96 -25.36
N HIS A 311 -14.54 -25.97 -26.11
CA HIS A 311 -13.70 -26.55 -27.17
C HIS A 311 -13.84 -25.82 -28.52
N GLU A 312 -14.97 -25.14 -28.75
CA GLU A 312 -15.31 -24.60 -30.07
C GLU A 312 -14.76 -23.18 -30.33
N ARG A 313 -14.41 -22.41 -29.28
CA ARG A 313 -14.05 -20.97 -29.44
C ARG A 313 -12.56 -20.64 -29.39
N PHE A 314 -11.68 -21.54 -28.93
CA PHE A 314 -10.22 -21.32 -28.92
C PHE A 314 -9.41 -22.55 -29.39
N PRO A 315 -9.72 -23.10 -30.59
CA PRO A 315 -9.01 -24.27 -31.13
C PRO A 315 -7.51 -24.01 -31.34
N GLU A 316 -7.09 -22.76 -31.54
CA GLU A 316 -5.69 -22.35 -31.72
C GLU A 316 -4.84 -22.68 -30.50
N LEU A 317 -5.43 -22.74 -29.30
CA LEU A 317 -4.72 -23.19 -28.10
C LEU A 317 -4.27 -24.64 -28.24
N GLY A 318 -5.00 -25.47 -29.00
CA GLY A 318 -4.72 -26.89 -29.21
C GLY A 318 -4.69 -27.70 -27.92
N LEU A 319 -5.60 -27.36 -27.00
CA LEU A 319 -5.78 -28.05 -25.72
C LEU A 319 -6.23 -29.49 -25.96
N LYS A 320 -5.57 -30.46 -25.32
CA LYS A 320 -5.92 -31.87 -25.40
C LYS A 320 -6.44 -32.36 -24.05
N PRO A 321 -7.26 -33.44 -24.01
CA PRO A 321 -7.65 -34.06 -22.75
C PRO A 321 -6.46 -34.46 -21.86
N SER A 322 -5.32 -34.85 -22.45
CA SER A 322 -4.09 -35.18 -21.73
C SER A 322 -3.43 -33.99 -21.01
N ASP A 323 -3.76 -32.76 -21.38
CA ASP A 323 -3.23 -31.55 -20.74
C ASP A 323 -4.04 -31.16 -19.49
N CYS A 324 -5.23 -31.75 -19.32
CA CYS A 324 -6.16 -31.46 -18.25
C CYS A 324 -5.95 -32.39 -17.05
N GLN A 325 -5.97 -31.80 -15.86
CA GLN A 325 -5.87 -32.53 -14.61
C GLN A 325 -7.05 -32.14 -13.72
N GLU A 326 -7.83 -33.15 -13.31
CA GLU A 326 -8.87 -32.97 -12.31
C GLU A 326 -8.29 -33.09 -10.90
N MET A 327 -8.71 -32.20 -10.02
CA MET A 327 -8.26 -32.14 -8.63
C MET A 327 -9.26 -31.37 -7.78
N ASN A 328 -9.10 -31.39 -6.46
CA ASN A 328 -9.89 -30.51 -5.59
C ASN A 328 -9.36 -29.05 -5.68
N TRP A 329 -10.10 -28.12 -5.08
CA TRP A 329 -9.75 -26.71 -5.13
C TRP A 329 -8.40 -26.37 -4.47
N THR A 330 -8.06 -26.93 -3.30
CA THR A 330 -6.79 -26.67 -2.61
C THR A 330 -5.58 -27.18 -3.39
N GLN A 331 -5.70 -28.35 -4.01
CA GLN A 331 -4.70 -28.89 -4.93
C GLN A 331 -4.52 -28.00 -6.15
N SER A 332 -5.59 -27.37 -6.66
CA SER A 332 -5.44 -26.37 -7.73
C SER A 332 -4.61 -25.16 -7.29
N VAL A 333 -4.74 -24.71 -6.04
CA VAL A 333 -3.90 -23.62 -5.49
C VAL A 333 -2.42 -24.03 -5.47
N LEU A 334 -2.13 -25.25 -4.99
CA LEU A 334 -0.77 -25.81 -4.98
C LEU A 334 -0.20 -25.94 -6.40
N TRP A 335 -1.02 -26.41 -7.35
CA TRP A 335 -0.66 -26.53 -8.75
C TRP A 335 -0.29 -25.18 -9.37
N TYR A 336 -1.08 -24.13 -9.14
CA TYR A 336 -0.80 -22.79 -9.66
C TYR A 336 0.50 -22.18 -9.10
N TYR A 337 0.88 -22.54 -7.87
CA TYR A 337 2.15 -22.15 -7.27
C TYR A 337 3.27 -23.19 -7.52
N LYS A 338 3.04 -24.09 -8.49
CA LYS A 338 3.98 -25.08 -9.02
C LYS A 338 4.54 -26.05 -7.98
N PHE A 339 3.80 -26.33 -6.91
CA PHE A 339 4.21 -27.38 -5.96
C PHE A 339 4.29 -28.74 -6.67
N PRO A 340 5.16 -29.65 -6.20
CA PRO A 340 5.20 -31.01 -6.73
C PRO A 340 3.81 -31.65 -6.71
N ALA A 341 3.44 -32.36 -7.78
CA ALA A 341 2.17 -33.07 -7.84
C ALA A 341 2.05 -34.05 -6.65
N GLY A 342 0.89 -34.11 -6.02
CA GLY A 342 0.66 -34.93 -4.82
C GLY A 342 1.17 -34.33 -3.50
N SER A 343 1.63 -33.07 -3.50
CA SER A 343 1.94 -32.36 -2.25
C SER A 343 0.71 -32.32 -1.34
N PRO A 344 0.84 -32.61 -0.03
CA PRO A 344 -0.30 -32.61 0.88
C PRO A 344 -0.84 -31.19 1.07
N ASP A 345 -2.14 -31.04 1.33
CA ASP A 345 -2.77 -29.73 1.57
C ASP A 345 -2.12 -28.97 2.72
N SER A 346 -1.57 -29.66 3.72
CA SER A 346 -0.82 -29.07 4.83
C SER A 346 0.41 -28.27 4.39
N THR A 347 0.89 -28.45 3.16
CA THR A 347 1.92 -27.61 2.54
C THR A 347 1.50 -26.12 2.52
N LEU A 348 0.20 -25.82 2.43
CA LEU A 348 -0.33 -24.46 2.47
C LEU A 348 -0.10 -23.76 3.83
N LEU A 349 0.15 -24.51 4.90
CA LEU A 349 0.47 -23.96 6.22
C LEU A 349 1.90 -23.44 6.33
N SER A 350 2.78 -23.75 5.36
CA SER A 350 4.14 -23.22 5.35
C SER A 350 4.12 -21.70 5.15
N ARG A 351 4.78 -20.98 6.06
CA ARG A 351 4.97 -19.53 5.98
C ARG A 351 6.27 -19.14 5.29
N THR A 352 7.12 -20.13 4.98
CA THR A 352 8.38 -19.94 4.28
C THR A 352 8.15 -19.95 2.77
N PRO A 353 8.52 -18.89 2.04
CA PRO A 353 8.39 -18.88 0.59
C PRO A 353 9.32 -19.91 -0.03
N ARG A 354 8.88 -20.53 -1.14
CA ARG A 354 9.69 -21.53 -1.86
C ARG A 354 10.95 -20.94 -2.50
N SER A 355 10.89 -19.66 -2.84
CA SER A 355 11.98 -18.92 -3.44
C SER A 355 11.95 -17.51 -2.86
N LEU A 356 13.11 -17.04 -2.43
CA LEU A 356 13.32 -15.69 -1.95
C LEU A 356 14.36 -15.04 -2.84
N VAL A 357 13.95 -13.99 -3.55
CA VAL A 357 14.71 -13.36 -4.64
C VAL A 357 14.61 -11.85 -4.54
N HIS A 358 15.48 -11.15 -5.27
CA HIS A 358 15.27 -9.75 -5.58
C HIS A 358 14.21 -9.66 -6.68
N LEU A 359 13.29 -8.71 -6.56
CA LEU A 359 12.23 -8.56 -7.55
C LEU A 359 11.86 -7.10 -7.83
N LYS A 360 11.44 -6.85 -9.07
CA LYS A 360 10.70 -5.67 -9.50
C LYS A 360 9.43 -6.12 -10.20
N ARG A 361 8.35 -5.40 -9.93
CA ARG A 361 7.02 -5.65 -10.49
C ARG A 361 6.41 -4.34 -10.93
N LYS A 362 5.59 -4.41 -11.98
CA LYS A 362 4.70 -3.34 -12.44
C LYS A 362 3.38 -3.94 -12.91
N SER A 363 2.41 -3.11 -13.19
CA SER A 363 1.10 -3.55 -13.68
C SER A 363 0.53 -2.60 -14.73
N ASP A 364 -0.27 -3.14 -15.63
CA ASP A 364 -1.11 -2.37 -16.56
C ASP A 364 -2.46 -3.04 -16.76
N TYR A 365 -3.39 -2.34 -17.39
CA TYR A 365 -4.66 -2.88 -17.88
C TYR A 365 -4.78 -2.74 -19.39
N VAL A 366 -5.23 -3.80 -20.05
CA VAL A 366 -5.54 -3.81 -21.48
C VAL A 366 -7.02 -3.56 -21.66
N LYS A 367 -7.39 -2.47 -22.34
CA LYS A 367 -8.80 -2.10 -22.62
C LYS A 367 -9.24 -2.40 -24.05
N LYS A 368 -8.29 -2.46 -24.99
CA LYS A 368 -8.54 -2.75 -26.41
C LYS A 368 -7.67 -3.93 -26.83
N PRO A 369 -8.15 -4.81 -27.73
CA PRO A 369 -7.33 -5.92 -28.19
C PRO A 369 -6.04 -5.41 -28.85
N ILE A 370 -4.90 -5.96 -28.45
CA ILE A 370 -3.60 -5.72 -29.08
C ILE A 370 -3.61 -6.43 -30.44
N SER A 371 -3.22 -5.73 -31.50
CA SER A 371 -3.16 -6.33 -32.84
C SER A 371 -2.15 -7.48 -32.90
N LYS A 372 -2.33 -8.43 -33.84
CA LYS A 372 -1.37 -9.51 -34.08
C LYS A 372 0.05 -8.97 -34.34
N GLN A 373 0.15 -7.88 -35.10
CA GLN A 373 1.43 -7.20 -35.35
C GLN A 373 2.02 -6.60 -34.05
N GLY A 374 1.19 -5.95 -33.23
CA GLY A 374 1.60 -5.41 -31.94
C GLY A 374 2.14 -6.49 -31.00
N LEU A 375 1.49 -7.66 -30.93
CA LEU A 375 2.00 -8.82 -30.18
C LEU A 375 3.35 -9.31 -30.71
N GLY A 376 3.53 -9.37 -32.03
CA GLY A 376 4.83 -9.70 -32.63
C GLY A 376 5.94 -8.73 -32.20
N PHE A 377 5.65 -7.43 -32.14
CA PHE A 377 6.59 -6.42 -31.66
C PHE A 377 6.90 -6.55 -30.17
N ILE A 378 5.89 -6.83 -29.34
CA ILE A 378 6.07 -7.07 -27.91
C ILE A 378 6.97 -8.29 -27.69
N PHE A 379 6.72 -9.41 -28.37
CA PHE A 379 7.54 -10.61 -28.24
C PHE A 379 8.98 -10.37 -28.70
N LYS A 380 9.19 -9.66 -29.80
CA LYS A 380 10.54 -9.26 -30.23
C LYS A 380 11.24 -8.44 -29.15
N LYS A 381 10.55 -7.49 -28.52
CA LYS A 381 11.11 -6.68 -27.43
C LYS A 381 11.43 -7.52 -26.19
N MET A 382 10.58 -8.49 -25.85
CA MET A 382 10.86 -9.41 -24.74
C MET A 382 12.09 -10.29 -25.01
N VAL A 383 12.26 -10.77 -26.24
CA VAL A 383 13.46 -11.52 -26.65
C VAL A 383 14.71 -10.64 -26.55
N GLU A 384 14.64 -9.38 -26.99
CA GLU A 384 15.74 -8.41 -26.86
C GLU A 384 16.15 -8.16 -25.41
N LEU A 385 15.19 -8.14 -24.48
CA LEU A 385 15.46 -7.88 -23.06
C LEU A 385 15.80 -9.14 -22.25
N GLU A 386 15.53 -10.33 -22.81
CA GLU A 386 15.78 -11.70 -22.31
C GLU A 386 15.09 -12.11 -20.99
N ARG A 387 15.06 -11.22 -20.00
CA ARG A 387 14.73 -11.51 -18.59
C ARG A 387 13.29 -11.20 -18.18
N PRO A 388 12.66 -10.08 -18.59
CA PRO A 388 11.33 -9.74 -18.11
C PRO A 388 10.24 -10.73 -18.59
N VAL A 389 9.26 -10.97 -17.73
CA VAL A 389 8.08 -11.81 -17.99
C VAL A 389 6.82 -10.94 -17.99
N LEU A 390 5.92 -11.18 -18.95
CA LEU A 390 4.57 -10.62 -18.96
C LEU A 390 3.54 -11.69 -18.62
N THR A 391 2.67 -11.41 -17.65
CA THR A 391 1.53 -12.28 -17.32
C THR A 391 0.23 -11.54 -17.55
N PHE A 392 -0.61 -12.08 -18.44
CA PHE A 392 -1.94 -11.56 -18.73
C PHE A 392 -3.00 -12.33 -17.94
N ASN A 393 -3.77 -11.62 -17.12
CA ASN A 393 -4.83 -12.18 -16.29
C ASN A 393 -6.19 -11.74 -16.87
N PRO A 394 -7.06 -12.65 -17.31
CA PRO A 394 -8.27 -12.29 -18.05
C PRO A 394 -9.31 -11.63 -17.14
N TYR A 395 -9.95 -10.56 -17.61
CA TYR A 395 -11.05 -9.86 -16.94
C TYR A 395 -12.41 -10.32 -17.52
N GLY A 396 -13.48 -9.59 -17.23
CA GLY A 396 -14.84 -9.97 -17.59
C GLY A 396 -15.53 -10.86 -16.55
N GLY A 397 -16.65 -11.47 -16.96
CA GLY A 397 -17.52 -12.19 -16.03
C GLY A 397 -17.94 -11.29 -14.86
N ARG A 398 -17.84 -11.80 -13.64
CA ARG A 398 -18.21 -11.08 -12.42
C ARG A 398 -17.48 -9.73 -12.25
N MET A 399 -16.26 -9.60 -12.74
CA MET A 399 -15.51 -8.33 -12.69
C MET A 399 -16.15 -7.20 -13.51
N ALA A 400 -16.93 -7.54 -14.55
CA ALA A 400 -17.62 -6.55 -15.37
C ALA A 400 -19.04 -6.23 -14.85
N GLU A 401 -19.60 -7.05 -13.96
CA GLU A 401 -20.92 -6.85 -13.35
C GLU A 401 -20.87 -5.90 -12.15
N ILE A 402 -19.73 -5.87 -11.44
CA ILE A 402 -19.53 -5.06 -10.25
C ILE A 402 -19.21 -3.62 -10.66
N SER A 403 -19.93 -2.65 -10.06
CA SER A 403 -19.68 -1.22 -10.28
C SER A 403 -18.25 -0.82 -9.88
N GLU A 404 -17.65 0.09 -10.65
CA GLU A 404 -16.32 0.65 -10.31
C GLU A 404 -16.33 1.50 -9.04
N PHE A 405 -17.50 1.90 -8.54
CA PHE A 405 -17.67 2.64 -7.28
C PHE A 405 -17.99 1.74 -6.08
N ALA A 406 -18.21 0.43 -6.30
CA ALA A 406 -18.63 -0.48 -5.23
C ALA A 406 -17.58 -0.61 -4.12
N LYS A 407 -16.30 -0.49 -4.48
CA LYS A 407 -15.12 -0.55 -3.62
C LYS A 407 -14.08 0.44 -4.16
N PRO A 408 -13.03 0.80 -3.38
CA PRO A 408 -11.97 1.68 -3.87
C PRO A 408 -11.29 1.18 -5.15
N PHE A 409 -11.23 -0.15 -5.35
CA PHE A 409 -10.71 -0.75 -6.57
C PHE A 409 -11.66 -0.49 -7.77
N PRO A 410 -11.22 0.28 -8.77
CA PRO A 410 -12.11 0.81 -9.81
C PRO A 410 -12.04 0.03 -11.14
N HIS A 411 -11.12 -0.93 -11.28
CA HIS A 411 -10.80 -1.53 -12.58
C HIS A 411 -11.79 -2.64 -12.93
N ARG A 412 -13.02 -2.28 -13.30
CA ARG A 412 -14.14 -3.21 -13.54
C ARG A 412 -14.41 -3.41 -15.03
N ALA A 413 -15.64 -3.14 -15.48
CA ALA A 413 -16.06 -3.24 -16.87
C ALA A 413 -15.13 -2.45 -17.83
N GLY A 414 -14.96 -2.97 -19.04
CA GLY A 414 -14.10 -2.37 -20.07
C GLY A 414 -12.64 -2.82 -20.07
N ASN A 415 -12.22 -3.63 -19.09
CA ASN A 415 -10.90 -4.27 -19.08
C ASN A 415 -10.95 -5.67 -19.70
N ILE A 416 -10.03 -5.97 -20.62
CA ILE A 416 -9.84 -7.30 -21.23
C ILE A 416 -8.95 -8.16 -20.34
N ALA A 417 -7.84 -7.58 -19.86
CA ALA A 417 -6.88 -8.27 -19.02
C ALA A 417 -6.07 -7.29 -18.17
N LYS A 418 -5.58 -7.76 -17.02
CA LYS A 418 -4.51 -7.09 -16.28
C LYS A 418 -3.17 -7.74 -16.60
N ILE A 419 -2.16 -6.91 -16.83
CA ILE A 419 -0.78 -7.32 -17.07
C ILE A 419 0.01 -7.21 -15.76
N GLN A 420 0.84 -8.20 -15.49
CA GLN A 420 1.97 -8.09 -14.58
C GLN A 420 3.27 -8.09 -15.39
N TYR A 421 4.14 -7.13 -15.09
CA TYR A 421 5.54 -7.13 -15.51
C TYR A 421 6.32 -7.73 -14.35
N ALA A 422 7.10 -8.77 -14.61
CA ALA A 422 7.87 -9.46 -13.58
C ALA A 422 9.31 -9.67 -14.00
N LEU A 423 10.23 -9.33 -13.11
CA LEU A 423 11.63 -9.68 -13.24
C LEU A 423 12.19 -10.02 -11.85
N ASP A 424 12.77 -11.22 -11.78
CA ASP A 424 13.42 -11.77 -10.59
C ASP A 424 14.91 -12.00 -10.86
N TRP A 425 15.73 -11.79 -9.84
CA TRP A 425 17.18 -11.99 -9.91
C TRP A 425 17.81 -12.34 -8.55
N ASN A 426 19.02 -12.90 -8.59
CA ASN A 426 19.73 -13.38 -7.40
C ASN A 426 20.95 -12.52 -7.07
N GLU A 427 21.49 -11.82 -8.06
CA GLU A 427 22.67 -10.98 -7.93
C GLU A 427 22.40 -9.81 -6.98
N THR A 428 23.25 -9.68 -5.96
CA THR A 428 23.19 -8.61 -4.96
C THR A 428 23.86 -7.33 -5.45
N GLY A 429 23.59 -6.22 -4.78
CA GLY A 429 24.29 -4.95 -5.04
C GLY A 429 23.56 -4.00 -6.00
N VAL A 430 24.00 -2.74 -5.95
CA VAL A 430 23.29 -1.60 -6.55
C VAL A 430 23.33 -1.66 -8.08
N GLU A 431 24.44 -2.11 -8.67
CA GLU A 431 24.62 -2.24 -10.12
C GLU A 431 23.65 -3.28 -10.69
N ALA A 432 23.55 -4.45 -10.05
CA ALA A 432 22.61 -5.50 -10.43
C ALA A 432 21.17 -5.02 -10.30
N ALA A 433 20.83 -4.40 -9.16
CA ALA A 433 19.50 -3.83 -8.95
C ALA A 433 19.13 -2.81 -10.03
N ASN A 434 20.02 -1.86 -10.32
CA ASN A 434 19.81 -0.82 -11.35
C ASN A 434 19.59 -1.44 -12.73
N ARG A 435 20.42 -2.40 -13.13
CA ARG A 435 20.28 -3.12 -14.40
C ARG A 435 18.90 -3.76 -14.52
N TYR A 436 18.53 -4.57 -13.55
CA TYR A 436 17.31 -5.40 -13.62
C TYR A 436 16.02 -4.58 -13.45
N ILE A 437 16.03 -3.57 -12.59
CA ILE A 437 14.93 -2.60 -12.50
C ILE A 437 14.76 -1.88 -13.84
N ASN A 438 15.86 -1.45 -14.47
CA ASN A 438 15.81 -0.76 -15.76
C ASN A 438 15.21 -1.63 -16.87
N LEU A 439 15.55 -2.92 -16.96
CA LEU A 439 14.93 -3.82 -17.95
C LEU A 439 13.40 -3.87 -17.80
N THR A 440 12.91 -3.86 -16.55
CA THR A 440 11.46 -3.82 -16.27
C THR A 440 10.83 -2.48 -16.69
N ARG A 441 11.53 -1.36 -16.46
CA ARG A 441 11.10 -0.03 -16.90
C ARG A 441 11.03 0.07 -18.42
N VAL A 442 12.07 -0.38 -19.12
CA VAL A 442 12.12 -0.39 -20.59
C VAL A 442 10.96 -1.18 -21.19
N LEU A 443 10.65 -2.38 -20.67
CA LEU A 443 9.51 -3.15 -21.17
C LEU A 443 8.16 -2.48 -20.85
N HIS A 444 8.01 -1.93 -19.65
CA HIS A 444 6.81 -1.22 -19.26
C HIS A 444 6.60 0.02 -20.14
N ASP A 445 7.62 0.83 -20.38
CA ASP A 445 7.52 2.02 -21.22
C ASP A 445 7.23 1.65 -22.68
N TYR A 446 7.81 0.56 -23.17
CA TYR A 446 7.49 -0.01 -24.49
C TYR A 446 6.01 -0.41 -24.63
N MET A 447 5.37 -0.81 -23.53
CA MET A 447 3.98 -1.24 -23.54
C MET A 447 2.96 -0.10 -23.56
N THR A 448 3.38 1.15 -23.40
CA THR A 448 2.52 2.35 -23.36
C THR A 448 1.43 2.42 -24.44
N PRO A 449 1.69 2.16 -25.75
CA PRO A 449 0.67 2.27 -26.78
C PRO A 449 -0.39 1.14 -26.75
N PHE A 450 -0.16 0.08 -25.98
CA PHE A 450 -1.00 -1.13 -25.97
C PHE A 450 -1.93 -1.25 -24.76
N VAL A 451 -1.77 -0.35 -23.77
CA VAL A 451 -2.43 -0.43 -22.47
C VAL A 451 -3.35 0.77 -22.22
N SER A 452 -4.02 0.79 -21.07
CA SER A 452 -4.86 1.90 -20.62
C SER A 452 -4.10 3.23 -20.64
N LYS A 453 -4.81 4.30 -20.95
CA LYS A 453 -4.30 5.67 -20.98
C LYS A 453 -5.38 6.62 -20.44
N PHE A 454 -4.93 7.73 -19.86
CA PHE A 454 -5.78 8.77 -19.27
C PHE A 454 -6.76 8.26 -18.18
N PRO A 455 -6.28 7.76 -17.03
CA PRO A 455 -4.88 7.53 -16.67
C PRO A 455 -4.35 6.18 -17.17
N ARG A 456 -3.03 5.99 -17.11
CA ARG A 456 -2.42 4.65 -17.24
C ARG A 456 -2.61 3.92 -15.92
N GLU A 457 -3.56 2.99 -15.90
CA GLU A 457 -4.07 2.33 -14.70
C GLU A 457 -3.06 1.33 -14.12
N ALA A 458 -2.96 1.30 -12.80
CA ALA A 458 -2.05 0.44 -12.04
C ALA A 458 -2.79 -0.27 -10.90
N PHE A 459 -2.21 -1.36 -10.39
CA PHE A 459 -2.83 -2.16 -9.32
C PHE A 459 -2.10 -1.93 -7.99
N LEU A 460 -2.83 -1.46 -6.97
CA LEU A 460 -2.25 -1.05 -5.68
C LEU A 460 -1.38 -2.14 -5.02
N ASN A 461 -1.85 -3.39 -5.02
CA ASN A 461 -1.10 -4.51 -4.43
C ASN A 461 0.19 -4.83 -5.21
N TYR A 462 0.36 -4.31 -6.42
CA TYR A 462 1.63 -4.30 -7.16
C TYR A 462 2.25 -2.92 -7.06
N ARG A 463 2.48 -2.48 -5.81
CA ARG A 463 3.00 -1.15 -5.48
C ARG A 463 4.27 -0.86 -6.28
N ASP A 464 4.35 0.36 -6.81
CA ASP A 464 5.39 0.78 -7.74
C ASP A 464 5.77 2.23 -7.45
N LEU A 465 6.95 2.47 -6.87
CA LEU A 465 7.36 3.85 -6.55
C LEU A 465 7.70 4.68 -7.79
N ASP A 466 7.86 4.04 -8.96
CA ASP A 466 8.20 4.75 -10.20
C ASP A 466 7.01 5.58 -10.74
N ILE A 467 5.77 5.31 -10.31
CA ILE A 467 4.59 6.06 -10.76
C ILE A 467 4.27 7.28 -9.88
N GLY A 468 5.00 7.46 -8.78
CA GLY A 468 4.88 8.58 -7.86
C GLY A 468 5.08 8.18 -6.40
N VAL A 469 5.54 9.15 -5.62
CA VAL A 469 5.61 9.10 -4.16
C VAL A 469 5.12 10.44 -3.63
N ASN A 470 4.65 10.47 -2.38
CA ASN A 470 4.35 11.70 -1.67
C ASN A 470 5.23 11.85 -0.44
N HIS A 471 5.47 13.09 -0.07
CA HIS A 471 6.12 13.49 1.17
C HIS A 471 5.11 14.13 2.11
N ASN A 472 5.44 14.17 3.38
CA ASN A 472 4.63 14.90 4.35
C ASN A 472 4.80 16.41 4.11
N GLY A 473 3.69 17.16 4.04
CA GLY A 473 3.72 18.61 3.86
C GLY A 473 2.54 19.13 3.04
N LYS A 474 2.55 20.44 2.75
CA LYS A 474 1.45 21.14 2.06
C LYS A 474 1.14 20.57 0.67
N ASN A 475 2.11 19.95 0.01
CA ASN A 475 1.96 19.41 -1.34
C ASN A 475 1.55 17.93 -1.39
N SER A 476 1.37 17.27 -0.24
CA SER A 476 1.16 15.82 -0.19
C SER A 476 -0.04 15.35 -1.00
N PHE A 477 -1.12 16.14 -1.02
CA PHE A 477 -2.32 15.85 -1.82
C PHE A 477 -2.03 15.88 -3.32
N LEU A 478 -1.33 16.90 -3.81
CA LEU A 478 -0.98 17.05 -5.23
C LEU A 478 -0.03 15.93 -5.67
N GLU A 479 0.99 15.64 -4.86
CA GLU A 479 1.92 14.52 -5.10
C GLU A 479 1.17 13.18 -5.09
N GLY A 480 0.27 13.00 -4.12
CA GLY A 480 -0.59 11.82 -3.97
C GLY A 480 -1.50 11.59 -5.18
N THR A 481 -2.06 12.67 -5.73
CA THR A 481 -2.99 12.62 -6.86
C THR A 481 -2.34 12.00 -8.11
N VAL A 482 -1.04 12.24 -8.34
CA VAL A 482 -0.29 11.73 -9.50
C VAL A 482 -0.37 10.21 -9.63
N TYR A 483 -0.19 9.48 -8.52
CA TYR A 483 -0.27 8.03 -8.50
C TYR A 483 -1.66 7.53 -8.08
N GLY A 484 -2.39 8.30 -7.26
CA GLY A 484 -3.73 7.97 -6.78
C GLY A 484 -4.72 7.72 -7.91
N VAL A 485 -4.74 8.58 -8.93
CA VAL A 485 -5.61 8.39 -10.10
C VAL A 485 -5.25 7.13 -10.90
N LYS A 486 -4.01 6.65 -10.84
CA LYS A 486 -3.61 5.41 -11.53
C LYS A 486 -4.14 4.18 -10.79
N TYR A 487 -4.13 4.19 -9.46
CA TYR A 487 -4.63 3.09 -8.63
C TYR A 487 -6.15 3.08 -8.45
N PHE A 488 -6.79 4.25 -8.40
CA PHE A 488 -8.18 4.40 -7.98
C PHE A 488 -9.08 5.07 -9.02
N LYS A 489 -8.53 5.44 -10.20
CA LYS A 489 -9.17 6.33 -11.18
C LYS A 489 -9.58 7.66 -10.54
N VAL A 490 -10.16 8.55 -11.35
CA VAL A 490 -10.90 9.67 -10.81
C VAL A 490 -12.25 9.13 -10.36
N GLN A 491 -12.49 9.13 -9.06
CA GLN A 491 -13.82 8.91 -8.53
C GLN A 491 -14.54 10.24 -8.53
N ASP A 492 -15.59 10.35 -9.34
CA ASP A 492 -16.53 11.46 -9.36
C ASP A 492 -15.88 12.86 -9.57
N LEU A 493 -15.87 13.32 -10.83
CA LEU A 493 -15.32 14.62 -11.21
C LEU A 493 -15.92 15.77 -10.37
N GLU A 494 -17.20 15.65 -9.96
CA GLU A 494 -17.87 16.65 -9.11
C GLU A 494 -17.30 16.71 -7.69
N SER A 495 -16.98 15.56 -7.08
CA SER A 495 -16.40 15.52 -5.74
C SER A 495 -14.97 16.10 -5.72
N GLN A 496 -14.18 15.84 -6.77
CA GLN A 496 -12.84 16.41 -6.88
C GLN A 496 -12.88 17.91 -7.17
N LEU A 497 -13.86 18.40 -7.95
CA LEU A 497 -14.07 19.83 -8.17
C LEU A 497 -14.54 20.52 -6.88
N GLN A 498 -15.36 19.88 -6.06
CA GLN A 498 -15.74 20.39 -4.74
C GLN A 498 -14.57 20.45 -3.77
N ASP A 499 -13.72 19.42 -3.73
CA ASP A 499 -12.56 19.40 -2.85
C ASP A 499 -11.50 20.43 -3.30
N LEU A 500 -11.24 20.53 -4.60
CA LEU A 500 -10.38 21.58 -5.17
C LEU A 500 -10.94 22.99 -4.92
N GLY A 501 -12.26 23.16 -5.05
CA GLY A 501 -12.93 24.41 -4.71
C GLY A 501 -12.81 24.76 -3.22
N SER A 502 -12.92 23.77 -2.35
CA SER A 502 -12.78 23.93 -0.90
C SER A 502 -11.34 24.28 -0.51
N GLN A 503 -10.34 23.67 -1.16
CA GLN A 503 -8.92 23.99 -0.97
C GLN A 503 -8.58 25.40 -1.47
N LEU A 504 -9.08 25.81 -2.64
CA LEU A 504 -8.92 27.16 -3.17
C LEU A 504 -9.56 28.21 -2.24
N GLU A 505 -10.74 27.91 -1.69
CA GLU A 505 -11.43 28.78 -0.74
C GLU A 505 -10.67 28.88 0.60
N MET A 506 -10.07 27.78 1.07
CA MET A 506 -9.21 27.78 2.25
C MET A 506 -7.93 28.60 2.02
N GLU A 507 -7.29 28.45 0.86
CA GLU A 507 -6.11 29.25 0.49
C GLU A 507 -6.46 30.74 0.42
N ARG A 508 -7.62 31.09 -0.16
CA ARG A 508 -8.14 32.46 -0.21
C ARG A 508 -8.33 33.05 1.19
N LYS A 509 -8.98 32.33 2.09
CA LYS A 509 -9.16 32.75 3.50
C LYS A 509 -7.82 32.95 4.21
N LEU A 510 -6.87 32.04 4.03
CA LEU A 510 -5.55 32.14 4.64
C LEU A 510 -4.78 33.37 4.13
N ARG A 511 -4.90 33.70 2.84
CA ARG A 511 -4.32 34.93 2.26
C ARG A 511 -4.97 36.19 2.82
N GLU A 512 -6.30 36.21 2.95
CA GLU A 512 -7.04 37.35 3.52
C GLU A 512 -6.65 37.58 4.99
N GLU A 513 -6.55 36.53 5.80
CA GLU A 513 -6.08 36.62 7.19
C GLU A 513 -4.64 37.12 7.29
N LEU A 514 -3.75 36.61 6.44
CA LEU A 514 -2.36 37.06 6.41
C LEU A 514 -2.25 38.53 6.01
N GLU A 515 -3.03 38.98 5.04
CA GLU A 515 -3.07 40.37 4.60
C GLU A 515 -3.59 41.31 5.71
N GLN A 516 -4.61 40.88 6.46
CA GLN A 516 -5.09 41.62 7.64
C GLN A 516 -4.03 41.75 8.72
N ARG A 517 -3.32 40.65 9.04
CA ARG A 517 -2.22 40.66 10.02
C ARG A 517 -1.08 41.58 9.59
N ILE A 518 -0.74 41.58 8.30
CA ILE A 518 0.29 42.48 7.74
C ILE A 518 -0.16 43.94 7.86
N LYS A 519 -1.42 44.26 7.48
CA LYS A 519 -1.98 45.62 7.62
C LYS A 519 -2.00 46.08 9.07
N GLN A 520 -2.35 45.21 10.01
CA GLN A 520 -2.34 45.53 11.44
C GLN A 520 -0.93 45.85 11.92
N ARG A 521 0.07 45.01 11.63
CA ARG A 521 1.46 45.28 12.00
C ARG A 521 2.00 46.57 11.38
N LEU A 522 1.63 46.87 10.14
CA LEU A 522 1.99 48.14 9.49
C LEU A 522 1.37 49.35 10.19
N ARG A 523 0.13 49.26 10.67
CA ARG A 523 -0.51 50.33 11.46
C ARG A 523 0.20 50.52 12.81
N GLU A 524 0.46 49.43 13.54
CA GLU A 524 1.19 49.46 14.81
C GLU A 524 2.60 50.07 14.63
N GLN A 525 3.32 49.68 13.58
CA GLN A 525 4.63 50.26 13.26
C GLN A 525 4.54 51.76 12.91
N ASN A 526 3.51 52.19 12.18
CA ASN A 526 3.29 53.59 11.85
C ASN A 526 2.94 54.43 13.09
N GLU A 527 2.11 53.91 13.99
CA GLU A 527 1.78 54.56 15.27
C GLU A 527 3.02 54.72 16.13
N ILE A 528 3.83 53.67 16.28
CA ILE A 528 5.12 53.73 17.00
C ILE A 528 6.06 54.76 16.36
N ALA A 529 6.13 54.82 15.03
CA ALA A 529 6.96 55.80 14.32
C ALA A 529 6.46 57.23 14.54
N GLN A 530 5.15 57.46 14.52
CA GLN A 530 4.54 58.77 14.79
C GLN A 530 4.78 59.23 16.24
N GLU A 531 4.62 58.36 17.23
CA GLU A 531 4.93 58.67 18.63
C GLU A 531 6.41 59.03 18.82
N LYS A 532 7.31 58.27 18.17
CA LYS A 532 8.74 58.54 18.24
C LYS A 532 9.10 59.88 17.60
N MET A 533 8.48 60.22 16.47
CA MET A 533 8.65 61.50 15.79
C MET A 533 8.10 62.67 16.64
N GLN A 534 6.93 62.50 17.27
CA GLN A 534 6.36 63.51 18.17
C GLN A 534 7.26 63.77 19.38
N LYS A 535 7.80 62.73 20.01
CA LYS A 535 8.77 62.87 21.12
C LYS A 535 10.03 63.61 20.68
N GLN A 536 10.61 63.23 19.54
CA GLN A 536 11.79 63.94 18.98
C GLN A 536 11.50 65.41 18.67
N MET A 537 10.31 65.72 18.16
CA MET A 537 9.91 67.10 17.87
C MET A 537 9.69 67.91 19.15
N GLN A 538 9.09 67.32 20.19
CA GLN A 538 8.96 67.96 21.51
C GLN A 538 10.32 68.23 22.17
N GLU A 539 11.27 67.29 22.09
CA GLU A 539 12.64 67.49 22.55
C GLU A 539 13.35 68.60 21.77
N PHE A 540 13.18 68.65 20.45
CA PHE A 540 13.75 69.71 19.61
C PHE A 540 13.18 71.09 19.97
N ILE A 541 11.86 71.21 20.09
CA ILE A 541 11.19 72.47 20.49
C ILE A 541 11.67 72.90 21.89
N SER A 542 11.77 71.98 22.85
CA SER A 542 12.23 72.28 24.21
C SER A 542 13.68 72.80 24.20
N LYS A 543 14.57 72.20 23.40
CA LYS A 543 15.95 72.67 23.22
C LYS A 543 16.02 74.03 22.52
N PHE A 544 15.17 74.25 21.52
CA PHE A 544 15.11 75.52 20.78
C PHE A 544 14.64 76.68 21.68
N ILE A 545 13.58 76.47 22.48
CA ILE A 545 13.09 77.45 23.47
C ILE A 545 14.18 77.73 24.52
N ALA A 546 14.90 76.71 24.99
CA ALA A 546 16.01 76.90 25.94
C ALA A 546 17.16 77.74 25.34
N SER A 547 17.44 77.62 24.03
CA SER A 547 18.50 78.39 23.36
C SER A 547 18.12 79.82 22.99
N SER A 548 16.84 80.17 22.97
CA SER A 548 16.34 81.52 22.59
C SER A 548 16.11 82.45 23.79
N ASN A 549 16.34 81.97 25.02
CA ASN A 549 16.34 82.74 26.26
C ASN A 549 17.76 83.14 26.72
N HIS A 550 18.73 83.19 25.79
CA HIS A 550 20.10 83.67 26.03
C HIS A 550 20.48 84.82 25.10
#